data_AF-A0A661SGK0-F1
#
_entry.id   AF-A0A661SGK0-F1
#
_cell.length_a   1.000
_cell.length_b   1.000
_cell.length_c   1.000
_cell.angle_alpha   90.00
_cell.angle_beta   90.00
_cell.angle_gamma   90.00
#
_symmetry.space_group_name_H-M   'P 1'
#
loop_
_entity.id
_entity.type
_entity.pdbx_description
1 polymer ?
#
loop_
_entity_poly.entity_id
_entity_poly.type
_entity_poly.pdbx_seq_one_letter_code
_entity_poly.pdbx_strand_id
1 'polypeptide(L)'
;MLGIIRSKRAWKWTACGKHPVAKDYFMMKTDDPLLKALANWMENGYKSLGPKRDHSQGIYAWRFWAKGPKKESLVCGFVRDSSDFTGRPYPLLVMGAGYLKGWSAHWNLLPYACENVWNQMDYLAARRFMDLGQLEDSVRIIQSP
;
A
#
# COMPACT_ATOMS: atom_id res chain seq x y z
N MET A 1 3.20 -39.73 4.66
CA MET A 1 2.36 -38.57 5.02
C MET A 1 3.25 -37.34 5.10
N LEU A 2 3.39 -36.61 4.01
CA LEU A 2 4.15 -35.36 4.01
C LEU A 2 3.24 -34.29 4.63
N GLY A 3 3.62 -33.85 5.84
CA GLY A 3 2.91 -32.82 6.56
C GLY A 3 2.78 -31.58 5.69
N ILE A 4 1.55 -31.13 5.48
CA ILE A 4 1.23 -29.84 4.89
C ILE A 4 1.95 -28.80 5.75
N ILE A 5 3.08 -28.28 5.26
CA ILE A 5 3.69 -27.08 5.79
C ILE A 5 2.62 -26.01 5.59
N ARG A 6 1.83 -25.73 6.64
CA ARG A 6 0.96 -24.56 6.67
C ARG A 6 1.87 -23.38 6.37
N SER A 7 1.78 -22.83 5.15
CA SER A 7 2.53 -21.62 4.84
C SER A 7 2.16 -20.61 5.94
N LYS A 8 3.19 -20.08 6.61
CA LYS A 8 3.00 -18.92 7.51
C LYS A 8 2.14 -17.95 6.70
N ARG A 9 0.96 -17.59 7.21
CA ARG A 9 -0.03 -16.78 6.49
C ARG A 9 0.70 -15.67 5.76
N ALA A 10 0.77 -15.80 4.42
CA ALA A 10 1.49 -14.86 3.59
C ALA A 10 0.91 -13.46 3.82
N TRP A 11 1.79 -12.46 3.83
CA TRP A 11 1.36 -11.08 3.79
C TRP A 11 0.42 -10.88 2.60
N LYS A 12 -0.72 -10.25 2.85
CA LYS A 12 -1.68 -9.93 1.81
C LYS A 12 -1.51 -8.49 1.43
N TRP A 13 -1.13 -8.25 0.18
CA TRP A 13 -0.89 -6.92 -0.37
C TRP A 13 -2.05 -6.48 -1.24
N THR A 14 -2.30 -5.18 -1.24
CA THR A 14 -3.38 -4.55 -2.00
C THR A 14 -3.05 -3.09 -2.25
N ALA A 15 -3.73 -2.49 -3.22
CA ALA A 15 -3.53 -1.11 -3.63
C ALA A 15 -4.83 -0.47 -4.11
N CYS A 16 -4.94 0.84 -3.93
CA CYS A 16 -5.98 1.66 -4.52
C CYS A 16 -5.51 3.10 -4.74
N GLY A 17 -6.24 3.84 -5.56
CA GLY A 17 -5.92 5.23 -5.89
C GLY A 17 -5.71 5.41 -7.37
N LYS A 18 -4.78 6.30 -7.75
CA LYS A 18 -4.42 6.50 -9.15
C LYS A 18 -2.97 6.10 -9.41
N HIS A 19 -2.74 5.58 -10.60
CA HIS A 19 -1.41 5.23 -11.11
C HIS A 19 -1.37 5.56 -12.61
N PRO A 20 -0.22 5.98 -13.18
CA PRO A 20 -0.12 6.34 -14.60
C PRO A 20 -0.57 5.24 -15.58
N VAL A 21 -0.61 3.97 -15.17
CA VAL A 21 -1.11 2.85 -15.99
C VAL A 21 -2.65 2.78 -16.07
N ALA A 22 -3.35 3.37 -15.09
CA ALA A 22 -4.80 3.32 -15.00
C ALA A 22 -5.43 4.57 -15.63
N LYS A 23 -6.55 4.40 -16.36
CA LYS A 23 -7.31 5.53 -16.93
C LYS A 23 -8.06 6.34 -15.88
N ASP A 24 -8.43 5.69 -14.78
CA ASP A 24 -9.10 6.32 -13.65
C ASP A 24 -8.67 5.65 -12.33
N TYR A 25 -9.31 6.04 -11.23
CA TYR A 25 -9.20 5.37 -9.94
C TYR A 25 -9.36 3.86 -10.09
N PHE A 26 -8.48 3.12 -9.42
CA PHE A 26 -8.58 1.67 -9.30
C PHE A 26 -8.57 1.26 -7.83
N MET A 27 -9.12 0.07 -7.58
CA MET A 27 -8.99 -0.63 -6.32
C MET A 27 -8.84 -2.11 -6.63
N MET A 28 -7.76 -2.71 -6.16
CA MET A 28 -7.58 -4.15 -6.25
C MET A 28 -8.72 -4.86 -5.52
N LYS A 29 -9.22 -5.96 -6.11
CA LYS A 29 -10.28 -6.77 -5.47
C LYS A 29 -9.77 -7.32 -4.13
N THR A 30 -10.41 -6.90 -3.03
CA THR A 30 -10.11 -7.39 -1.68
C THR A 30 -11.34 -7.30 -0.78
N ASP A 31 -11.42 -8.23 0.16
CA ASP A 31 -12.41 -8.23 1.24
C ASP A 31 -11.86 -7.60 2.52
N ASP A 32 -10.66 -7.02 2.50
CA ASP A 32 -10.03 -6.43 3.68
C ASP A 32 -10.76 -5.15 4.12
N PRO A 33 -11.44 -5.16 5.29
CA PRO A 33 -12.15 -3.98 5.79
C PRO A 33 -11.21 -2.81 6.10
N LEU A 34 -9.95 -3.10 6.45
CA LEU A 34 -8.98 -2.07 6.78
C LEU A 34 -8.55 -1.28 5.55
N LEU A 35 -8.40 -1.94 4.39
CA LEU A 35 -8.15 -1.20 3.15
C LEU A 35 -9.31 -0.25 2.86
N LYS A 36 -10.55 -0.73 2.96
CA LYS A 36 -11.73 0.11 2.69
C LYS A 36 -11.77 1.32 3.63
N ALA A 37 -11.44 1.14 4.91
CA ALA A 37 -11.35 2.21 5.88
C ALA A 37 -10.25 3.23 5.54
N LEU A 38 -9.05 2.76 5.19
CA LEU A 38 -7.93 3.63 4.81
C LEU A 38 -8.17 4.35 3.48
N ALA A 39 -8.76 3.68 2.50
CA ALA A 39 -9.16 4.29 1.23
C ALA A 39 -10.20 5.40 1.45
N ASN A 40 -11.18 5.17 2.32
CA ASN A 40 -12.16 6.19 2.68
C ASN A 40 -11.53 7.37 3.46
N TRP A 41 -10.61 7.10 4.38
CA TRP A 41 -9.85 8.14 5.07
C TRP A 41 -9.05 9.00 4.07
N MET A 42 -8.34 8.35 3.14
CA MET A 42 -7.58 9.01 2.08
C MET A 42 -8.48 9.86 1.19
N GLU A 43 -9.64 9.34 0.77
CA GLU A 43 -10.63 10.07 -0.04
C GLU A 43 -11.15 11.32 0.68
N ASN A 44 -11.50 11.19 1.97
CA ASN A 44 -12.00 12.31 2.78
C ASN A 44 -10.90 13.38 3.00
N GLY A 45 -9.67 12.95 3.27
CA GLY A 45 -8.52 13.85 3.36
C GLY A 45 -8.25 14.55 2.02
N TYR A 46 -8.31 13.83 0.90
CA TYR A 46 -8.08 14.41 -0.42
C TYR A 46 -9.15 15.43 -0.83
N LYS A 47 -10.40 15.21 -0.42
CA LYS A 47 -11.52 16.15 -0.61
C LYS A 47 -11.38 17.41 0.26
N SER A 48 -10.94 17.27 1.51
CA SER A 48 -10.84 18.41 2.44
C SER A 48 -9.75 19.41 2.06
N LEU A 49 -8.74 19.00 1.30
CA LEU A 49 -7.70 19.90 0.77
C LEU A 49 -8.25 20.96 -0.21
N GLY A 50 -9.43 20.75 -0.80
CA GLY A 50 -10.08 21.71 -1.69
C GLY A 50 -9.27 22.05 -2.97
N PRO A 51 -9.60 23.17 -3.65
CA PRO A 51 -8.91 23.61 -4.87
C PRO A 51 -7.56 24.30 -4.62
N LYS A 52 -7.24 24.66 -3.37
CA LYS A 52 -5.92 25.19 -2.95
C LYS A 52 -4.91 24.07 -2.77
N ARG A 53 -4.87 23.12 -3.70
CA ARG A 53 -3.76 22.17 -3.76
C ARG A 53 -2.55 22.97 -4.20
N ASP A 54 -1.69 23.28 -3.25
CA ASP A 54 -0.32 23.60 -3.61
C ASP A 54 0.23 22.32 -4.23
N HIS A 55 0.24 22.27 -5.56
CA HIS A 55 0.99 21.28 -6.31
C HIS A 55 2.46 21.66 -6.13
N SER A 56 2.94 21.46 -4.91
CA SER A 56 4.35 21.51 -4.56
C SER A 56 5.13 20.83 -5.65
N GLN A 57 6.25 21.42 -6.09
CA GLN A 57 7.05 20.89 -7.21
C GLN A 57 7.66 19.49 -6.94
N GLY A 58 7.39 18.87 -5.79
CA GLY A 58 7.91 17.57 -5.37
C GLY A 58 6.84 16.49 -5.32
N ILE A 59 7.29 15.24 -5.44
CA ILE A 59 6.51 14.04 -5.14
C ILE A 59 6.79 13.66 -3.69
N TYR A 60 5.76 13.60 -2.86
CA TYR A 60 5.90 13.13 -1.48
C TYR A 60 5.39 11.70 -1.32
N ALA A 61 6.03 10.96 -0.41
CA ALA A 61 5.65 9.62 -0.01
C ALA A 61 5.66 9.50 1.51
N TRP A 62 4.59 8.96 2.08
CA TRP A 62 4.39 8.76 3.51
C TRP A 62 4.34 7.27 3.80
N ARG A 63 5.39 6.77 4.43
CA ARG A 63 5.51 5.39 4.92
C ARG A 63 4.74 5.26 6.23
N PHE A 64 3.98 4.19 6.42
CA PHE A 64 3.21 3.97 7.63
C PHE A 64 3.17 2.50 8.06
N TRP A 65 2.86 2.30 9.34
CA TRP A 65 2.60 1.02 9.96
C TRP A 65 1.54 1.18 11.05
N ALA A 66 0.75 0.13 11.28
CA ALA A 66 -0.33 0.13 12.24
C ALA A 66 -0.58 -1.28 12.79
N LYS A 67 -1.19 -1.35 13.97
CA LYS A 67 -1.65 -2.62 14.55
C LYS A 67 -2.75 -3.22 13.66
N GLY A 68 -2.58 -4.48 13.25
CA GLY A 68 -3.61 -5.24 12.57
C GLY A 68 -4.71 -5.74 13.53
N PRO A 69 -5.83 -6.25 13.01
CA PRO A 69 -7.00 -6.64 13.82
C PRO A 69 -6.76 -7.89 14.68
N LYS A 70 -5.69 -8.67 14.41
CA LYS A 70 -5.36 -9.91 15.12
C LYS A 70 -4.11 -9.71 15.98
N LYS A 71 -3.95 -10.54 17.02
CA LYS A 71 -2.72 -10.59 17.82
C LYS A 71 -1.51 -10.85 16.89
N GLU A 72 -0.41 -10.13 17.12
CA GLU A 72 0.81 -10.16 16.29
C GLU A 72 0.56 -9.87 14.80
N SER A 73 -0.56 -9.24 14.45
CA SER A 73 -0.80 -8.75 13.09
C SER A 73 -0.28 -7.34 12.97
N LEU A 74 0.50 -7.10 11.92
CA LEU A 74 0.97 -5.78 11.53
C LEU A 74 0.35 -5.43 10.19
N VAL A 75 0.11 -4.13 10.02
CA VAL A 75 -0.20 -3.52 8.75
C VAL A 75 0.92 -2.54 8.44
N CYS A 76 1.43 -2.55 7.22
CA CYS A 76 2.34 -1.52 6.74
C CYS A 76 1.98 -1.12 5.31
N GLY A 77 2.38 0.09 4.93
CA GLY A 77 2.10 0.59 3.61
C GLY A 77 2.76 1.92 3.35
N PHE A 78 2.41 2.49 2.21
CA PHE A 78 2.77 3.85 1.86
C PHE A 78 1.60 4.53 1.15
N VAL A 79 1.53 5.84 1.31
CA VAL A 79 0.72 6.74 0.49
C VAL A 79 1.70 7.61 -0.28
N ARG A 80 1.47 7.86 -1.57
CA ARG A 80 2.34 8.72 -2.38
C ARG A 80 1.52 9.57 -3.34
N ASP A 81 2.02 10.76 -3.62
CA ASP A 81 1.47 11.59 -4.69
C ASP A 81 1.54 10.86 -6.04
N SER A 82 0.43 10.86 -6.75
CA SER A 82 0.28 10.13 -8.01
C SER A 82 -0.77 10.79 -8.90
N SER A 83 -0.95 10.23 -10.10
CA SER A 83 -1.96 10.65 -11.07
C SER A 83 -2.44 9.46 -11.88
N ASP A 84 -3.56 9.60 -12.58
CA ASP A 84 -3.93 8.65 -13.64
C ASP A 84 -3.14 8.91 -14.92
N PHE A 85 -3.41 8.10 -15.95
CA PHE A 85 -2.85 8.23 -17.30
C PHE A 85 -3.03 9.63 -17.90
N THR A 86 -4.08 10.36 -17.55
CA THR A 86 -4.36 11.72 -18.05
C THR A 86 -3.74 12.84 -17.20
N GLY A 87 -3.05 12.49 -16.12
CA GLY A 87 -2.41 13.44 -15.21
C GLY A 87 -3.36 14.03 -14.16
N ARG A 88 -4.59 13.53 -14.00
CA ARG A 88 -5.47 14.01 -12.92
C ARG A 88 -4.92 13.51 -11.59
N PRO A 89 -4.56 14.42 -10.65
CA PRO A 89 -3.89 14.04 -9.42
C PRO A 89 -4.84 13.26 -8.51
N TYR A 90 -4.30 12.26 -7.82
CA TYR A 90 -4.91 11.56 -6.69
C TYR A 90 -3.85 10.61 -6.08
N PRO A 91 -3.77 10.48 -4.75
CA PRO A 91 -2.77 9.63 -4.11
C PRO A 91 -2.86 8.16 -4.53
N LEU A 92 -1.73 7.47 -4.50
CA LEU A 92 -1.64 6.02 -4.55
C LEU A 92 -1.44 5.49 -3.13
N LEU A 93 -2.29 4.56 -2.68
CA LEU A 93 -2.13 3.78 -1.47
C LEU A 93 -1.74 2.35 -1.86
N VAL A 94 -0.64 1.85 -1.30
CA VAL A 94 -0.33 0.41 -1.29
C VAL A 94 -0.09 0.00 0.14
N MET A 95 -0.67 -1.13 0.53
CA MET A 95 -0.55 -1.64 1.88
C MET A 95 -0.58 -3.15 1.90
N GLY A 96 -0.11 -3.72 3.00
CA GLY A 96 -0.33 -5.12 3.29
C GLY A 96 -0.50 -5.37 4.76
N ALA A 97 -1.09 -6.52 5.03
CA ALA A 97 -1.32 -7.02 6.36
C ALA A 97 -0.80 -8.44 6.47
N GLY A 98 -0.11 -8.72 7.57
CA GLY A 98 0.47 -10.03 7.83
C GLY A 98 0.73 -10.26 9.30
N TYR A 99 1.23 -11.45 9.60
CA TYR A 99 1.69 -11.81 10.93
C TYR A 99 3.17 -11.47 11.05
N LEU A 100 3.55 -10.73 12.10
CA LEU A 100 4.93 -10.40 12.43
C LEU A 100 5.15 -10.60 13.93
N LYS A 101 5.73 -11.74 14.32
CA LYS A 101 5.87 -12.10 15.73
C LYS A 101 6.78 -11.10 16.46
N GLY A 102 6.32 -10.62 17.62
CA GLY A 102 7.10 -9.76 18.51
C GLY A 102 7.15 -8.30 18.08
N TRP A 103 6.41 -7.91 17.03
CA TRP A 103 6.49 -6.55 16.48
C TRP A 103 6.19 -5.48 17.51
N SER A 104 5.25 -5.75 18.42
CA SER A 104 4.80 -4.82 19.45
C SER A 104 5.87 -4.53 20.50
N ALA A 105 6.67 -5.54 20.86
CA ALA A 105 7.79 -5.40 21.79
C ALA A 105 8.99 -4.67 21.16
N HIS A 106 9.09 -4.69 19.82
CA HIS A 106 10.19 -4.12 19.05
C HIS A 106 9.70 -3.07 18.05
N TRP A 107 8.68 -2.28 18.42
CA TRP A 107 8.00 -1.37 17.49
C TRP A 107 8.94 -0.31 16.90
N ASN A 108 10.00 0.06 17.64
CA ASN A 108 11.05 0.99 17.21
C ASN A 108 11.91 0.44 16.06
N LEU A 109 11.93 -0.88 15.84
CA LEU A 109 12.65 -1.53 14.74
C LEU A 109 11.77 -1.71 13.48
N LEU A 110 10.49 -1.35 13.54
CA LEU A 110 9.59 -1.50 12.40
C LEU A 110 9.99 -0.70 11.17
N PRO A 111 10.55 0.52 11.28
CA PRO A 111 11.06 1.21 10.11
C PRO A 111 12.13 0.40 9.37
N TYR A 112 13.04 -0.23 10.12
CA TYR A 112 14.06 -1.09 9.55
C TYR A 112 13.48 -2.36 8.93
N ALA A 113 12.54 -3.03 9.61
CA ALA A 113 11.90 -4.24 9.10
C ALA A 113 11.08 -3.98 7.82
N CYS A 114 10.41 -2.82 7.73
CA CYS A 114 9.56 -2.48 6.59
C CYS A 114 10.33 -1.80 5.44
N GLU A 115 11.62 -1.50 5.58
CA GLU A 115 12.38 -0.71 4.61
C GLU A 115 12.37 -1.32 3.20
N ASN A 116 12.63 -2.63 3.10
CA ASN A 116 12.61 -3.33 1.81
C ASN A 116 11.20 -3.30 1.16
N VAL A 117 10.15 -3.44 1.98
CA VAL A 117 8.77 -3.36 1.50
C VAL A 117 8.45 -1.96 0.97
N TRP A 118 8.83 -0.92 1.70
CA TRP A 118 8.62 0.46 1.28
C TRP A 118 9.42 0.82 0.02
N ASN A 119 10.63 0.29 -0.14
CA ASN A 119 11.41 0.50 -1.35
C ASN A 119 10.80 -0.23 -2.56
N GLN A 120 10.28 -1.44 -2.39
CA GLN A 120 9.51 -2.13 -3.45
C GLN A 120 8.27 -1.34 -3.82
N MET A 121 7.51 -0.88 -2.84
CA MET A 121 6.33 -0.03 -3.00
C MET A 121 6.62 1.26 -3.78
N ASP A 122 7.70 1.95 -3.45
CA ASP A 122 8.11 3.18 -4.13
C ASP A 122 8.50 2.92 -5.59
N TYR A 123 9.22 1.82 -5.83
CA TYR A 123 9.54 1.36 -7.18
C TYR A 123 8.27 1.06 -8.00
N LEU A 124 7.29 0.36 -7.41
CA LEU A 124 6.01 0.08 -8.09
C LEU A 124 5.24 1.37 -8.41
N ALA A 125 5.30 2.39 -7.57
CA ALA A 125 4.62 3.66 -7.81
C ALA A 125 5.19 4.46 -8.99
N ALA A 126 6.51 4.34 -9.22
CA ALA A 126 7.23 5.07 -10.26
C ALA A 126 7.37 4.27 -11.57
N ARG A 127 7.15 2.96 -11.52
CA ARG A 127 7.37 2.06 -12.66
C ARG A 127 6.27 2.22 -13.72
N ARG A 128 6.68 2.19 -14.99
CA ARG A 128 5.74 2.05 -16.11
C ARG A 128 5.31 0.60 -16.27
N PHE A 129 4.00 0.38 -16.32
CA PHE A 129 3.38 -0.92 -16.60
C PHE A 129 2.64 -0.86 -17.93
N MET A 130 2.47 -2.01 -18.58
CA MET A 130 1.71 -2.10 -19.84
C MET A 130 0.20 -2.03 -19.59
N ASP A 131 -0.24 -2.62 -18.48
CA ASP A 131 -1.64 -2.71 -18.08
C ASP A 131 -1.76 -2.78 -16.55
N LEU A 132 -2.98 -2.58 -16.07
CA LEU A 132 -3.28 -2.61 -14.63
C LEU A 132 -3.03 -3.99 -14.01
N GLY A 133 -3.20 -5.08 -14.77
CA GLY A 133 -2.99 -6.44 -14.29
C GLY A 133 -1.53 -6.67 -13.86
N GLN A 134 -0.57 -6.18 -14.63
CA GLN A 134 0.85 -6.25 -14.27
C GLN A 134 1.18 -5.49 -12.98
N LEU A 135 0.54 -4.34 -12.74
CA LEU A 135 0.67 -3.61 -11.47
C LEU A 135 0.11 -4.46 -10.32
N GLU A 136 -1.10 -5.00 -10.47
CA GLU A 136 -1.72 -5.84 -9.44
C GLU A 136 -0.88 -7.07 -9.10
N ASP A 137 -0.37 -7.77 -10.11
CA ASP A 137 0.48 -8.95 -9.93
C ASP A 137 1.78 -8.58 -9.22
N SER A 138 2.38 -7.43 -9.58
CA SER A 138 3.59 -6.93 -8.93
C SER A 138 3.36 -6.55 -7.47
N VAL A 139 2.19 -6.00 -7.13
CA VAL A 139 1.79 -5.72 -5.74
C VAL A 139 1.62 -7.02 -4.95
N ARG A 140 1.02 -8.07 -5.54
CA ARG A 140 0.77 -9.34 -4.84
C ARG A 140 2.04 -10.09 -4.44
N ILE A 141 3.14 -9.88 -5.16
CA ILE A 141 4.42 -10.56 -4.92
C ILE A 141 5.40 -9.75 -4.04
N ILE A 142 4.98 -8.60 -3.49
CA ILE A 142 5.80 -7.84 -2.53
C ILE A 142 6.20 -8.79 -1.39
N GLN A 143 7.47 -8.73 -1.00
CA GLN A 143 8.00 -9.58 0.07
C GLN A 143 7.46 -9.17 1.44
N SER A 144 7.36 -10.10 2.39
CA SER A 144 7.04 -9.74 3.77
C SER A 144 8.18 -8.94 4.43
N PRO A 145 7.87 -8.00 5.35
CA PRO A 145 8.83 -7.47 6.32
C PRO A 145 9.46 -8.56 7.19
#